data_AF-A0A621B2N1-F1
#
_entry.id   AF-A0A621B2N1-F1
#
_cell.length_a   1.000
_cell.length_b   1.000
_cell.length_c   1.000
_cell.angle_alpha   90.00
_cell.angle_beta   90.00
_cell.angle_gamma   90.00
#
_symmetry.space_group_name_H-M   'P 1'
#
loop_
_entity.id
_entity.type
_entity.pdbx_description
1 polymer ?
#
loop_
_entity_poly.entity_id
_entity_poly.type
_entity_poly.pdbx_seq_one_letter_code
_entity_poly.pdbx_strand_id
1 'polypeptide(L)'
;MEKHFVGSEIGQLRSVMLHRPNLSLKRLTPSNCQELLFDDVLSVERAGEEHDIFANTLRQQGIEVLLLTDLLTQTLDVADAKAWLLDTQISDYRLGPTFAADIRAWLADMPHRELA
;
A
#
# COMPACT_ATOMS: atom_id res chain seq x y z
N MET A 1 -4.33 -18.49 -18.60
CA MET A 1 -3.35 -17.55 -18.03
C MET A 1 -3.72 -16.18 -18.56
N GLU A 2 -4.41 -15.38 -17.75
CA GLU A 2 -4.65 -13.98 -18.11
C GLU A 2 -3.29 -13.28 -18.10
N LYS A 3 -2.91 -12.71 -19.25
CA LYS A 3 -1.63 -12.05 -19.42
C LYS A 3 -1.81 -10.59 -19.01
N HIS A 4 -1.27 -10.19 -17.87
CA HIS A 4 -1.10 -8.76 -17.58
C HIS A 4 -0.27 -8.14 -18.71
N PHE A 5 -0.80 -7.08 -19.35
CA PHE A 5 -0.19 -6.49 -20.53
C PHE A 5 -0.39 -4.98 -20.54
N VAL A 6 0.71 -4.26 -20.71
CA VAL A 6 0.74 -2.84 -20.99
C VAL A 6 1.51 -2.68 -22.29
N GLY A 7 0.85 -2.20 -23.34
CA GLY A 7 1.44 -2.02 -24.66
C GLY A 7 1.48 -0.57 -25.15
N SER A 8 0.89 0.36 -24.41
CA SER A 8 0.78 1.78 -24.76
C SER A 8 0.32 2.59 -23.56
N GLU A 9 0.74 3.86 -23.50
CA GLU A 9 0.26 4.86 -22.53
C GLU A 9 -1.11 5.47 -22.90
N ILE A 10 -1.57 5.28 -24.14
CA ILE A 10 -2.83 5.86 -24.67
C ILE A 10 -3.84 4.81 -25.12
N GLY A 11 -3.51 3.53 -25.00
CA GLY A 11 -4.43 2.44 -25.32
C GLY A 11 -5.60 2.36 -24.33
N GLN A 12 -6.62 1.57 -24.68
CA GLN A 12 -7.75 1.33 -23.79
C GLN A 12 -7.27 0.72 -22.46
N LEU A 13 -7.43 1.46 -21.36
CA LEU A 13 -7.15 0.97 -20.02
C LEU A 13 -8.19 -0.09 -19.64
N ARG A 14 -7.72 -1.25 -19.17
CA ARG A 14 -8.57 -2.38 -18.77
C ARG A 14 -8.51 -2.64 -17.27
N SER A 15 -7.32 -2.56 -16.69
CA SER A 15 -7.07 -2.78 -15.27
C SER A 15 -6.04 -1.76 -14.76
N VAL A 16 -6.22 -1.26 -13.56
CA VAL A 16 -5.29 -0.33 -12.90
C VAL A 16 -5.21 -0.63 -11.41
N MET A 17 -4.01 -0.46 -10.84
CA MET A 17 -3.78 -0.56 -9.40
C MET A 17 -3.63 0.84 -8.80
N LEU A 18 -4.40 1.14 -7.75
CA LEU A 18 -4.36 2.41 -7.02
C LEU A 18 -4.03 2.17 -5.54
N HIS A 19 -3.53 3.21 -4.86
CA HIS A 19 -3.31 3.19 -3.42
C HIS A 19 -4.10 4.33 -2.77
N ARG A 20 -5.06 3.96 -1.91
CA ARG A 20 -5.92 4.93 -1.23
C ARG A 20 -5.14 5.61 -0.08
N PRO A 21 -5.10 6.95 -0.02
CA PRO A 21 -4.52 7.70 1.09
C PRO A 21 -5.03 7.26 2.46
N ASN A 22 -4.12 6.98 3.41
CA ASN A 22 -4.48 6.64 4.79
C ASN A 22 -3.32 6.92 5.79
N LEU A 23 -2.83 5.90 6.48
CA LEU A 23 -1.97 6.03 7.66
C LEU A 23 -0.63 6.69 7.37
N SER A 24 -0.04 6.42 6.21
CA SER A 24 1.21 7.05 5.75
C SER A 24 1.10 8.57 5.75
N LEU A 25 0.03 9.12 5.17
CA LEU A 25 -0.19 10.56 5.11
C LEU A 25 -0.56 11.16 6.47
N LYS A 26 -1.23 10.40 7.35
CA LYS A 26 -1.52 10.84 8.73
C LYS A 26 -0.26 11.06 9.58
N ARG A 27 0.88 10.48 9.17
CA ARG A 27 2.18 10.61 9.85
C ARG A 27 3.03 11.77 9.31
N LEU A 28 2.54 12.47 8.30
CA LEU A 28 3.21 13.68 7.80
C LEU A 28 3.06 14.80 8.81
N THR A 29 4.17 15.48 9.08
CA THR A 29 4.26 16.69 9.88
C THR A 29 5.01 17.76 9.08
N PRO A 30 4.84 19.05 9.42
CA PRO A 30 5.59 20.11 8.74
C PRO A 30 7.12 19.94 8.84
N SER A 31 7.60 19.22 9.86
CA SER A 31 9.02 18.98 10.07
C SER A 31 9.59 17.77 9.29
N ASN A 32 8.75 16.87 8.77
CA ASN A 32 9.22 15.65 8.10
C ASN A 32 8.76 15.52 6.63
N CYS A 33 7.83 16.37 6.16
CA CYS A 33 7.22 16.20 4.84
C CYS A 33 8.26 16.19 3.71
N GLN A 34 9.20 17.13 3.73
CA GLN A 34 10.25 17.23 2.70
C GLN A 34 11.18 16.01 2.71
N GLU A 35 11.56 15.51 3.89
CA GLU A 35 12.37 14.29 4.02
C GLU A 35 11.63 13.04 3.54
N LEU A 36 10.30 13.05 3.63
CA LEU A 36 9.41 11.99 3.16
C LEU A 36 8.92 12.20 1.71
N LEU A 37 9.53 13.14 0.98
CA LEU A 37 9.25 13.43 -0.43
C LEU A 37 7.83 13.97 -0.68
N PHE A 38 7.29 14.73 0.28
CA PHE A 38 6.05 15.49 0.16
C PHE A 38 6.32 16.99 0.26
N ASP A 39 5.61 17.77 -0.57
CA ASP A 39 5.71 19.23 -0.55
C ASP A 39 5.09 19.85 0.72
N ASP A 40 3.98 19.28 1.22
CA ASP A 40 3.28 19.76 2.42
C ASP A 40 2.42 18.66 3.08
N VAL A 41 1.84 18.96 4.24
CA VAL A 41 0.87 18.12 4.94
C VAL A 41 -0.49 18.20 4.26
N LEU A 42 -1.15 17.04 4.14
CA LEU A 42 -2.42 16.90 3.41
C LEU A 42 -3.59 16.64 4.36
N SER A 43 -4.77 17.14 3.99
CA SER A 43 -6.02 16.67 4.61
C SER A 43 -6.32 15.25 4.13
N VAL A 44 -6.03 14.25 4.97
CA VAL A 44 -6.13 12.83 4.61
C VAL A 44 -7.57 12.42 4.30
N GLU A 45 -8.55 12.97 5.01
CA GLU A 45 -9.97 12.71 4.77
C GLU A 45 -10.37 13.18 3.36
N ARG A 46 -10.07 14.44 3.04
CA ARG A 46 -10.36 15.02 1.72
C ARG A 46 -9.60 14.29 0.60
N ALA A 47 -8.33 13.95 0.81
CA ALA A 47 -7.55 13.17 -0.15
C ALA A 47 -8.16 11.77 -0.40
N GLY A 48 -8.74 11.16 0.64
CA GLY A 48 -9.49 9.91 0.53
C GLY A 48 -10.76 10.06 -0.30
N GLU A 49 -11.54 11.12 -0.08
CA GLU A 49 -12.75 11.43 -0.86
C GLU A 49 -12.42 11.67 -2.34
N GLU A 50 -11.41 12.49 -2.62
CA GLU A 50 -10.94 12.78 -3.99
C GLU A 50 -10.44 11.50 -4.69
N HIS A 51 -9.71 10.65 -3.97
CA HIS A 51 -9.29 9.34 -4.47
C HIS A 51 -10.51 8.43 -4.77
N ASP A 52 -11.53 8.40 -3.91
CA ASP A 52 -12.70 7.56 -4.12
C ASP A 52 -13.52 8.01 -5.34
N ILE A 53 -13.63 9.33 -5.56
CA ILE A 53 -14.21 9.89 -6.79
C ILE A 53 -13.43 9.44 -8.01
N PHE A 54 -12.09 9.52 -7.97
CA PHE A 54 -11.23 9.08 -9.07
C PHE A 54 -11.39 7.58 -9.37
N ALA A 55 -11.31 6.73 -8.36
CA ALA A 55 -11.49 5.28 -8.50
C ALA A 55 -12.87 4.94 -9.07
N ASN A 56 -13.93 5.61 -8.60
CA ASN A 56 -15.29 5.37 -9.10
C ASN A 56 -15.48 5.86 -10.54
N THR A 57 -14.83 6.96 -10.93
CA THR A 57 -14.83 7.43 -12.32
C THR A 57 -14.26 6.38 -13.26
N LEU A 58 -13.15 5.73 -12.88
CA LEU A 58 -12.56 4.64 -13.66
C LEU A 58 -13.46 3.41 -13.72
N ARG A 59 -14.06 3.00 -12.59
CA ARG A 59 -15.00 1.88 -12.56
C ARG A 59 -16.22 2.11 -13.45
N GLN A 60 -16.75 3.33 -13.49
CA GLN A 60 -17.87 3.71 -14.37
C GLN A 60 -17.51 3.59 -15.86
N GLN A 61 -16.22 3.70 -16.22
CA GLN A 61 -15.73 3.42 -17.57
C GLN A 61 -15.47 1.93 -17.83
N GLY A 62 -15.87 1.04 -16.91
CA GLY A 62 -15.67 -0.41 -17.03
C GLY A 62 -14.24 -0.87 -16.76
N ILE A 63 -13.41 -0.03 -16.14
CA ILE A 63 -12.02 -0.36 -15.79
C ILE A 63 -12.01 -1.12 -14.47
N GLU A 64 -11.27 -2.23 -14.42
CA GLU A 64 -10.98 -2.93 -13.17
C GLU A 64 -10.03 -2.10 -12.31
N VAL A 65 -10.50 -1.67 -11.13
CA VAL A 65 -9.70 -0.89 -10.18
C VAL A 65 -9.34 -1.76 -9.00
N LEU A 66 -8.06 -2.12 -8.91
CA LEU A 66 -7.47 -2.90 -7.83
C LEU A 66 -6.87 -1.94 -6.80
N LEU A 67 -7.14 -2.16 -5.51
CA LEU A 67 -6.52 -1.37 -4.45
C LEU A 67 -5.32 -2.13 -3.87
N LEU A 68 -4.18 -1.45 -3.77
CA LEU A 68 -2.93 -2.02 -3.25
C LEU A 68 -3.12 -2.66 -1.88
N THR A 69 -3.81 -1.99 -0.95
CA THR A 69 -4.07 -2.51 0.39
C THR A 69 -4.92 -3.77 0.36
N ASP A 70 -5.88 -3.88 -0.56
CA ASP A 70 -6.72 -5.07 -0.70
C ASP A 70 -5.90 -6.24 -1.26
N LEU A 71 -5.09 -5.99 -2.28
CA LEU A 71 -4.17 -6.98 -2.85
C LEU A 71 -3.12 -7.44 -1.84
N LEU A 72 -2.57 -6.53 -1.05
CA LEU A 72 -1.61 -6.86 0.02
C LEU A 72 -2.29 -7.69 1.10
N THR A 73 -3.48 -7.31 1.54
CA THR A 73 -4.26 -8.09 2.52
C THR A 73 -4.47 -9.53 2.03
N GLN A 74 -4.89 -9.71 0.76
CA GLN A 74 -5.06 -11.04 0.15
C GLN A 74 -3.74 -11.79 0.02
N THR A 75 -2.64 -11.09 -0.29
CA THR A 75 -1.32 -11.70 -0.42
C THR A 75 -0.82 -12.21 0.94
N LEU A 76 -1.15 -11.53 2.03
CA LEU A 76 -0.80 -11.94 3.39
C LEU A 76 -1.51 -13.22 3.85
N ASP A 77 -2.59 -13.64 3.19
CA ASP A 77 -3.20 -14.96 3.40
C ASP A 77 -2.30 -16.11 2.95
N VAL A 78 -1.32 -15.84 2.08
CA VAL A 78 -0.29 -16.81 1.68
C VAL A 78 0.85 -16.76 2.71
N ALA A 79 0.92 -17.79 3.56
CA ALA A 79 1.87 -17.87 4.67
C ALA A 79 3.33 -17.61 4.25
N ASP A 80 3.77 -18.20 3.13
CA ASP A 80 5.13 -18.01 2.61
C ASP A 80 5.38 -16.56 2.16
N ALA A 81 4.37 -15.89 1.58
CA ALA A 81 4.49 -14.49 1.17
C ALA A 81 4.55 -13.55 2.38
N LYS A 82 3.74 -13.82 3.42
CA LYS A 82 3.78 -13.08 4.69
C LYS A 82 5.13 -13.22 5.39
N ALA A 83 5.65 -14.45 5.50
CA ALA A 83 6.97 -14.71 6.08
C ALA A 83 8.07 -13.98 5.30
N TRP A 84 8.07 -14.12 3.98
CA TRP A 84 9.03 -13.43 3.11
C TRP A 84 8.98 -11.91 3.28
N LEU A 85 7.78 -11.32 3.35
CA LEU A 85 7.62 -9.88 3.52
C LEU A 85 8.21 -9.40 4.85
N LEU A 86 7.88 -10.06 5.95
CA LEU A 86 8.35 -9.69 7.29
C LEU A 86 9.88 -9.81 7.39
N ASP A 87 10.46 -10.89 6.85
CA ASP A 87 11.91 -11.08 6.84
C ASP A 87 12.62 -10.05 5.95
N THR A 88 12.01 -9.67 4.83
CA THR A 88 12.60 -8.71 3.89
C THR A 88 12.53 -7.27 4.40
N GLN A 89 11.41 -6.87 5.01
CA GLN A 89 11.17 -5.49 5.43
C GLN A 89 11.76 -5.16 6.81
N ILE A 90 11.90 -6.16 7.70
CA ILE A 90 12.35 -5.94 9.08
C ILE A 90 13.84 -6.31 9.19
N SER A 91 14.69 -5.29 9.09
CA SER A 91 16.14 -5.45 9.05
C SER A 91 16.79 -5.53 10.43
N ASP A 92 17.57 -6.60 10.66
CA ASP A 92 18.44 -6.76 11.84
C ASP A 92 19.50 -5.66 11.94
N TYR A 93 19.95 -5.11 10.79
CA TYR A 93 20.96 -4.04 10.78
C TYR A 93 20.37 -2.71 11.26
N ARG A 94 19.13 -2.41 10.88
CA ARG A 94 18.47 -1.13 11.24
C ARG A 94 17.92 -1.13 12.65
N LEU A 95 17.41 -2.27 13.13
CA LEU A 95 16.71 -2.39 14.41
C LEU A 95 17.53 -3.11 15.48
N GLY A 96 18.60 -3.81 15.11
CA GLY A 96 19.28 -4.77 15.96
C GLY A 96 18.52 -6.11 16.01
N PRO A 97 19.23 -7.25 16.13
CA PRO A 97 18.63 -8.58 15.99
C PRO A 97 17.53 -8.87 17.03
N THR A 98 17.70 -8.41 18.28
CA THR A 98 16.70 -8.63 19.33
C THR A 98 15.40 -7.88 19.05
N PHE A 99 15.47 -6.58 18.79
CA PHE A 99 14.27 -5.78 18.58
C PHE A 99 13.61 -6.09 17.24
N ALA A 100 14.38 -6.43 16.21
CA ALA A 100 13.86 -6.92 14.94
C ALA A 100 13.02 -8.20 15.12
N ALA A 101 13.48 -9.14 15.96
CA ALA A 101 12.73 -10.35 16.28
C ALA A 101 11.40 -10.04 16.98
N ASP A 102 11.41 -9.14 17.98
CA ASP A 102 10.19 -8.74 18.70
C ASP A 102 9.16 -8.08 17.76
N ILE A 103 9.63 -7.19 16.86
CA ILE A 103 8.77 -6.53 15.87
C ILE A 103 8.21 -7.52 14.85
N ARG A 104 9.03 -8.47 14.35
CA ARG A 104 8.55 -9.54 13.45
C ARG A 104 7.45 -10.36 14.11
N ALA A 105 7.65 -10.79 15.35
CA ALA A 105 6.67 -11.58 16.08
C ALA A 105 5.36 -10.80 16.27
N TRP A 106 5.44 -9.55 16.70
CA TRP A 106 4.26 -8.70 16.90
C TRP A 106 3.49 -8.44 15.60
N LEU A 107 4.17 -8.13 14.50
CA LEU A 107 3.54 -7.92 13.19
C LEU A 107 2.99 -9.22 12.60
N ALA A 108 3.62 -10.36 12.87
CA ALA A 108 3.13 -11.67 12.41
C ALA A 108 1.76 -12.02 13.02
N ASP A 109 1.50 -11.61 14.25
CA ASP A 109 0.24 -11.89 14.95
C ASP A 109 -0.90 -10.90 14.60
N MET A 110 -0.60 -9.85 13.82
CA MET A 110 -1.63 -8.88 13.42
C MET A 110 -2.66 -9.45 12.45
N PRO A 111 -3.92 -8.95 12.50
CA PRO A 111 -4.88 -9.14 11.43
C PRO A 111 -4.30 -8.65 10.10
N HIS A 112 -4.49 -9.42 9.02
CA HIS A 112 -3.88 -9.11 7.71
C HIS A 112 -4.27 -7.74 7.18
N ARG A 113 -5.48 -7.28 7.47
CA ARG A 113 -5.95 -5.94 7.07
C ARG A 113 -5.24 -4.81 7.81
N GLU A 114 -4.80 -5.04 9.03
CA GLU A 114 -4.07 -4.04 9.83
C GLU A 114 -2.57 -4.08 9.52
N LEU A 115 -2.04 -5.24 9.14
CA LEU A 115 -0.67 -5.42 8.70
C LEU A 115 -0.40 -4.82 7.31
N ALA A 116 -1.40 -4.81 6.42
CA ALA A 116 -1.33 -4.26 5.06
C ALA A 116 -1.38 -2.72 5.02
#